data_AF-A0A5P9K6A0-F1
#
_entry.id   AF-A0A5P9K6A0-F1
#
_cell.length_a   1.000
_cell.length_b   1.000
_cell.length_c   1.000
_cell.angle_alpha   90.00
_cell.angle_beta   90.00
_cell.angle_gamma   90.00
#
_symmetry.space_group_name_H-M   'P 1'
#
loop_
_entity.id
_entity.type
_entity.pdbx_description
1 polymer ?
#
loop_
_entity_poly.entity_id
_entity_poly.type
_entity_poly.pdbx_seq_one_letter_code
_entity_poly.pdbx_strand_id
1 'polypeptide(L)'
;GKNLLVAIMPWEGHNYEDAIILSNRLVEEDVLTSIHIEEHEIDARDTKLGAEEITRDIPNISDEVLADLDERGIVRIGAEVRDGDILVGKVTPKGETELTPEERLLRAIFGEKAREVRDTSLKVPHGESGKVIGIRVFSREDEDELPAGVNEPVRVYVAQKRKISDGDKLAGRHGNKGVIGKILPVEDMPFLADGTPVDIILNTHGVPRRMNIGQILETHLGWCAHSGWKVDAAKGVPDWAARLPDELLEAQPNAIVSTPVFDGAQEAELQGLLSCTLPNRDGDVLVDADGKAMLFDGRSGEPFPYPVTVGYMYIMKLHHLVDDKIHARSTGPYSMITQQPLGGKAQFGGQRFGEMECWAMQAYGAAYTLQELLTI
;
A
#
# COMPACT_ATOMS: atom_id res chain seq x y z
N GLY A 1 -12.65 -1.69 4.39
CA GLY A 1 -11.88 -1.78 5.64
C GLY A 1 -12.07 -3.15 6.24
N LYS A 2 -11.58 -3.35 7.46
CA LYS A 2 -11.79 -4.58 8.24
C LYS A 2 -11.98 -4.22 9.72
N ASN A 3 -12.76 -5.02 10.45
CA ASN A 3 -12.84 -4.93 11.90
C ASN A 3 -11.58 -5.60 12.47
N LEU A 4 -10.81 -4.86 13.26
CA LEU A 4 -9.57 -5.34 13.86
C LEU A 4 -9.68 -5.25 15.38
N LEU A 5 -9.18 -6.26 16.08
CA LEU A 5 -9.03 -6.23 17.54
C LEU A 5 -7.93 -5.23 17.90
N VAL A 6 -8.31 -4.11 18.50
CA VAL A 6 -7.42 -3.00 18.84
C VAL A 6 -7.11 -2.96 20.32
N ALA A 7 -5.86 -2.62 20.67
CA ALA A 7 -5.48 -2.18 22.02
C ALA A 7 -5.03 -0.72 22.01
N ILE A 8 -5.48 0.06 22.99
CA ILE A 8 -5.11 1.48 23.15
C ILE A 8 -4.03 1.60 24.24
N MET A 9 -2.77 1.43 23.84
CA MET A 9 -1.62 1.52 24.74
C MET A 9 -0.35 1.95 23.98
N PRO A 10 0.59 2.68 24.61
CA PRO A 10 1.94 2.83 24.08
C PRO A 10 2.65 1.47 24.10
N TRP A 11 3.45 1.17 23.08
CA TRP A 11 4.18 -0.10 23.02
C TRP A 11 5.58 0.08 22.43
N GLU A 12 6.60 -0.04 23.29
CA GLU A 12 8.04 0.00 22.95
C GLU A 12 8.48 1.15 22.03
N GLY A 13 7.74 2.26 22.02
CA GLY A 13 7.97 3.40 21.11
C GLY A 13 7.67 3.13 19.64
N HIS A 14 7.26 1.91 19.24
CA HIS A 14 6.95 1.58 17.85
C HIS A 14 5.68 2.27 17.33
N ASN A 15 4.75 2.60 18.23
CA ASN A 15 3.58 3.43 17.93
C ASN A 15 3.75 4.89 18.38
N TYR A 16 4.99 5.38 18.50
CA TYR A 16 5.25 6.78 18.87
C TYR A 16 4.54 7.78 17.93
N GLU A 17 4.02 8.85 18.51
CA GLU A 17 3.15 9.84 17.85
C GLU A 17 1.90 9.19 17.23
N ASP A 18 1.83 9.10 15.90
CA ASP A 18 0.71 8.51 15.17
C ASP A 18 1.14 7.24 14.39
N ALA A 19 2.29 6.64 14.71
CA ALA A 19 2.68 5.36 14.13
C ALA A 19 1.76 4.23 14.62
N ILE A 20 1.56 3.21 13.78
CA ILE A 20 0.66 2.09 14.04
C ILE A 20 1.46 0.79 14.06
N ILE A 21 1.14 -0.09 15.00
CA ILE A 21 1.70 -1.45 15.05
C ILE A 21 0.63 -2.43 14.58
N LEU A 22 1.01 -3.43 13.78
CA LEU A 22 0.13 -4.50 13.32
C LEU A 22 0.66 -5.88 13.70
N SER A 23 -0.25 -6.83 13.86
CA SER A 23 0.03 -8.26 13.92
C SER A 23 0.34 -8.82 12.52
N ASN A 24 1.34 -9.71 12.42
CA ASN A 24 1.67 -10.42 11.19
C ASN A 24 0.54 -11.31 10.66
N ARG A 25 -0.45 -11.65 11.51
CA ARG A 25 -1.69 -12.32 11.10
C ARG A 25 -2.35 -11.61 9.92
N LEU A 26 -2.33 -10.28 9.90
CA LEU A 26 -2.94 -9.48 8.84
C LEU A 26 -2.24 -9.63 7.48
N VAL A 27 -0.95 -9.98 7.49
CA VAL A 27 -0.13 -10.28 6.31
C VAL A 27 -0.32 -11.75 5.89
N GLU A 28 -0.36 -12.67 6.84
CA GLU A 28 -0.51 -14.11 6.61
C GLU A 28 -1.88 -14.46 6.02
N GLU A 29 -2.95 -13.91 6.61
CA GLU A 29 -4.34 -14.18 6.21
C GLU A 29 -4.87 -13.22 5.14
N ASP A 30 -4.00 -12.41 4.53
CA ASP A 30 -4.37 -11.45 3.47
C ASP A 30 -5.49 -10.46 3.88
N VAL A 31 -5.61 -10.13 5.17
CA VAL A 31 -6.74 -9.35 5.72
C VAL A 31 -6.81 -7.96 5.10
N LEU A 32 -5.66 -7.31 4.90
CA LEU A 32 -5.51 -5.98 4.32
C LEU A 32 -4.81 -6.01 2.95
N THR A 33 -4.84 -7.15 2.27
CA THR A 33 -4.28 -7.31 0.92
C THR A 33 -5.22 -6.72 -0.13
N SER A 34 -4.65 -6.04 -1.12
CA SER A 34 -5.37 -5.38 -2.20
C SER A 34 -4.76 -5.73 -3.55
N ILE A 35 -5.59 -5.84 -4.59
CA ILE A 35 -5.14 -6.00 -5.97
C ILE A 35 -5.08 -4.61 -6.60
N HIS A 36 -3.93 -4.27 -7.17
CA HIS A 36 -3.75 -3.08 -8.00
C HIS A 36 -3.48 -3.54 -9.43
N ILE A 37 -4.04 -2.83 -10.40
CA ILE A 37 -3.89 -3.14 -11.82
C ILE A 37 -3.38 -1.88 -12.49
N GLU A 38 -2.19 -1.98 -13.08
CA GLU A 38 -1.58 -0.92 -13.86
C GLU A 38 -1.76 -1.22 -15.36
N GLU A 39 -2.06 -0.17 -16.13
CA GLU A 39 -2.16 -0.21 -17.58
C GLU A 39 -0.88 0.39 -18.17
N HIS A 40 -0.11 -0.42 -18.88
CA HIS A 40 1.07 0.03 -19.63
C HIS A 40 0.72 0.12 -21.10
N GLU A 41 0.98 1.26 -21.72
CA GLU A 41 0.67 1.51 -23.12
C GLU A 41 1.94 1.89 -23.88
N ILE A 42 2.11 1.28 -25.06
CA ILE A 42 3.09 1.71 -26.05
C ILE A 42 2.45 1.64 -27.44
N ASP A 43 2.94 2.48 -28.34
CA ASP A 43 2.51 2.49 -29.72
C ASP A 43 3.71 2.42 -30.67
N ALA A 44 3.46 1.83 -31.84
CA ALA A 44 4.34 1.89 -33.01
C ALA A 44 3.86 3.00 -33.94
N ARG A 45 4.77 3.90 -34.32
CA ARG A 45 4.47 5.07 -35.15
C ARG A 45 5.33 5.16 -36.40
N ASP A 46 4.85 5.93 -37.37
CA ASP A 46 5.67 6.36 -38.49
C ASP A 46 6.68 7.43 -38.06
N THR A 47 7.96 7.15 -38.25
CA THR A 47 9.03 8.12 -38.03
C THR A 47 9.58 8.65 -39.36
N LYS A 48 10.43 9.67 -39.31
CA LYS A 48 11.10 10.21 -40.50
C LYS A 48 11.98 9.19 -41.23
N LEU A 49 12.49 8.18 -40.52
CA LEU A 49 13.46 7.21 -41.03
C LEU A 49 12.80 5.87 -41.40
N GLY A 50 11.51 5.69 -41.08
CA GLY A 50 10.77 4.45 -41.28
C GLY A 50 9.70 4.25 -40.20
N ALA A 51 8.85 3.27 -40.38
CA ALA A 51 7.89 2.87 -39.35
C ALA A 51 8.61 2.15 -38.20
N GLU A 52 8.17 2.41 -36.96
CA GLU A 52 8.50 1.56 -35.83
C GLU A 52 7.80 0.20 -35.96
N GLU A 53 8.45 -0.85 -35.49
CA GLU A 53 7.94 -2.22 -35.58
C GLU A 53 7.88 -2.85 -34.20
N ILE A 54 6.75 -3.49 -33.88
CA ILE A 54 6.62 -4.36 -32.71
C ILE A 54 7.09 -5.74 -33.15
N THR A 55 8.17 -6.21 -32.54
CA THR A 55 8.83 -7.46 -32.95
C THR A 55 9.58 -8.11 -31.80
N ARG A 56 9.72 -9.43 -31.91
CA ARG A 56 10.57 -10.22 -31.00
C ARG A 56 12.06 -10.08 -31.32
N ASP A 57 12.45 -9.70 -32.55
CA ASP A 57 13.86 -9.57 -32.95
C ASP A 57 14.47 -8.25 -32.44
N ILE A 58 14.79 -8.21 -31.15
CA ILE A 58 15.38 -7.04 -30.48
C ILE A 58 16.92 -7.16 -30.52
N PRO A 59 17.66 -6.17 -31.06
CA PRO A 59 19.11 -6.22 -31.10
C PRO A 59 19.75 -6.27 -29.70
N ASN A 60 20.82 -7.05 -29.56
CA ASN A 60 21.66 -7.12 -28.35
C ASN A 60 20.93 -7.60 -27.08
N ILE A 61 19.79 -8.27 -27.20
CA ILE A 61 19.08 -8.90 -26.09
C ILE A 61 19.23 -10.42 -26.21
N SER A 62 19.46 -11.11 -25.09
CA SER A 62 19.55 -12.57 -25.04
C SER A 62 18.18 -13.23 -25.13
N ASP A 63 18.11 -14.40 -25.77
CA ASP A 63 16.89 -15.21 -25.89
C ASP A 63 16.22 -15.57 -24.55
N GLU A 64 16.99 -15.60 -23.46
CA GLU A 64 16.48 -15.85 -22.11
C GLU A 64 15.53 -14.74 -21.63
N VAL A 65 15.86 -13.47 -21.91
CA VAL A 65 15.01 -12.31 -21.57
C VAL A 65 13.77 -12.26 -22.47
N LEU A 66 13.87 -12.83 -23.68
CA LEU A 66 12.76 -12.92 -24.65
C LEU A 66 11.91 -14.19 -24.47
N ALA A 67 12.14 -14.97 -23.41
CA ALA A 67 11.47 -16.25 -23.20
C ALA A 67 9.96 -16.09 -22.92
N ASP A 68 9.58 -14.97 -22.29
CA ASP A 68 8.19 -14.68 -21.92
C ASP A 68 7.40 -13.91 -22.98
N LEU A 69 8.06 -13.48 -24.05
CA LEU A 69 7.42 -12.85 -25.21
C LEU A 69 6.86 -13.91 -26.18
N ASP A 70 5.72 -13.57 -26.79
CA ASP A 70 5.14 -14.31 -27.92
C ASP A 70 5.94 -14.07 -29.22
N GLU A 71 5.50 -14.68 -30.32
CA GLU A 71 6.13 -14.54 -31.64
C GLU A 71 6.13 -13.11 -32.19
N ARG A 72 5.23 -12.24 -31.70
CA ARG A 72 5.14 -10.82 -32.09
C ARG A 72 6.02 -9.93 -31.22
N GLY A 73 6.57 -10.45 -30.11
CA GLY A 73 7.34 -9.68 -29.15
C GLY A 73 6.51 -9.09 -28.03
N ILE A 74 5.29 -9.58 -27.79
CA ILE A 74 4.42 -9.12 -26.69
C ILE A 74 4.45 -10.16 -25.57
N VAL A 75 4.58 -9.72 -24.32
CA VAL A 75 4.58 -10.61 -23.15
C VAL A 75 3.31 -11.47 -23.08
N ARG A 76 3.44 -12.74 -22.67
CA ARG A 76 2.30 -13.67 -22.59
C ARG A 76 1.44 -13.44 -21.34
N ILE A 77 0.13 -13.66 -21.46
CA ILE A 77 -0.79 -13.64 -20.31
C ILE A 77 -0.39 -14.73 -19.31
N GLY A 78 -0.33 -14.36 -18.03
CA GLY A 78 0.08 -15.23 -16.93
C GLY A 78 1.58 -15.19 -16.61
N ALA A 79 2.40 -14.54 -17.44
CA ALA A 79 3.81 -14.30 -17.13
C ALA A 79 3.95 -13.43 -15.88
N GLU A 80 4.90 -13.80 -15.02
CA GLU A 80 5.33 -12.98 -13.88
C GLU A 80 6.44 -12.06 -14.35
N VAL A 81 6.21 -10.75 -14.24
CA VAL A 81 7.14 -9.72 -14.69
C VAL A 81 7.67 -8.92 -13.50
N ARG A 82 8.92 -8.48 -13.62
CA ARG A 82 9.66 -7.67 -12.65
C ARG A 82 10.18 -6.40 -13.29
N ASP A 83 10.66 -5.50 -12.45
CA ASP A 83 11.33 -4.26 -12.85
C ASP A 83 12.37 -4.51 -13.95
N GLY A 84 12.21 -3.80 -15.07
CA GLY A 84 13.10 -3.88 -16.23
C GLY A 84 12.77 -4.96 -17.25
N ASP A 85 11.86 -5.89 -16.96
CA ASP A 85 11.43 -6.92 -17.92
C ASP A 85 10.69 -6.28 -19.11
N ILE A 86 10.81 -6.92 -20.28
CA ILE A 86 10.20 -6.43 -21.52
C ILE A 86 8.72 -6.84 -21.55
N LEU A 87 7.84 -5.86 -21.68
CA LEU A 87 6.40 -6.07 -21.89
C LEU A 87 6.05 -6.15 -23.38
N VAL A 88 6.62 -5.23 -24.17
CA VAL A 88 6.39 -5.15 -25.63
C VAL A 88 7.70 -4.79 -26.30
N GLY A 89 8.22 -5.72 -27.10
CA GLY A 89 9.39 -5.54 -27.94
C GLY A 89 9.11 -4.53 -29.04
N LYS A 90 9.83 -3.40 -29.04
CA LYS A 90 9.69 -2.37 -30.07
C LYS A 90 11.04 -1.92 -30.56
N VAL A 91 11.17 -1.81 -31.88
CA VAL A 91 12.38 -1.32 -32.54
C VAL A 91 12.08 -0.08 -33.37
N THR A 92 12.94 0.93 -33.25
CA THR A 92 12.84 2.19 -34.00
C THR A 92 14.01 2.31 -34.98
N PRO A 93 13.77 2.60 -36.27
CA PRO A 93 14.83 2.85 -37.25
C PRO A 93 15.77 4.00 -36.83
N LYS A 94 17.09 3.76 -36.91
CA LYS A 94 18.18 4.69 -36.56
C LYS A 94 19.02 4.98 -37.80
N GLY A 95 19.29 6.25 -38.05
CA GLY A 95 20.13 6.69 -39.17
C GLY A 95 21.61 6.37 -38.98
N GLU A 96 22.33 6.19 -40.08
CA GLU A 96 23.75 5.78 -40.13
C GLU A 96 24.72 6.79 -39.46
N THR A 97 24.30 8.06 -39.32
CA THR A 97 25.14 9.17 -38.83
C THR A 97 25.32 9.24 -37.31
N GLU A 98 24.61 8.43 -36.52
CA GLU A 98 24.56 8.56 -35.06
C GLU A 98 25.41 7.52 -34.30
N LEU A 99 26.46 6.99 -34.91
CA LEU A 99 27.38 6.05 -34.24
C LEU A 99 28.52 6.82 -33.59
N THR A 100 28.81 6.51 -32.34
CA THR A 100 30.03 6.99 -31.70
C THR A 100 31.26 6.36 -32.38
N PRO A 101 32.43 7.02 -32.36
CA PRO A 101 33.67 6.42 -32.85
C PRO A 101 33.96 5.03 -32.24
N GLU A 102 33.60 4.84 -30.97
CA GLU A 102 33.72 3.59 -30.22
C GLU A 102 32.76 2.51 -30.77
N GLU A 103 31.48 2.83 -30.98
CA GLU A 103 30.51 1.90 -31.59
C GLU A 103 30.94 1.51 -33.01
N ARG A 104 31.45 2.48 -33.78
CA ARG A 104 31.96 2.23 -35.13
C ARG A 104 33.18 1.30 -35.12
N LEU A 105 34.07 1.46 -34.14
CA LEU A 105 35.21 0.56 -33.97
C LEU A 105 34.77 -0.85 -33.56
N LEU A 106 33.86 -0.97 -32.60
CA LEU A 106 33.32 -2.27 -32.16
C LEU A 106 32.71 -3.03 -33.34
N ARG A 107 31.91 -2.36 -34.17
CA ARG A 107 31.34 -2.94 -35.40
C ARG A 107 32.41 -3.44 -36.37
N ALA A 108 33.47 -2.65 -36.57
CA ALA A 108 34.58 -3.04 -37.46
C ALA A 108 35.34 -4.26 -36.93
N ILE A 109 35.45 -4.43 -35.62
CA ILE A 109 36.14 -5.55 -34.97
C ILE A 109 35.28 -6.83 -35.01
N PHE A 110 34.00 -6.73 -34.62
CA PHE A 110 33.12 -7.89 -34.46
C PHE A 110 32.40 -8.30 -35.75
N GLY A 111 32.48 -7.49 -36.81
CA GLY A 111 31.85 -7.81 -38.09
C GLY A 111 30.32 -7.87 -38.02
N GLU A 112 29.72 -7.29 -36.98
CA GLU A 112 28.28 -7.22 -36.83
C GLU A 112 27.70 -6.39 -37.97
N LYS A 113 26.80 -7.01 -38.76
CA LYS A 113 26.02 -6.28 -39.77
C LYS A 113 25.24 -5.19 -39.03
N ALA A 114 25.30 -3.96 -39.55
CA ALA A 114 24.55 -2.85 -39.00
C ALA A 114 23.06 -3.22 -38.97
N ARG A 115 22.55 -3.56 -37.79
CA ARG A 115 21.11 -3.48 -37.54
C ARG A 115 20.81 -2.00 -37.38
N GLU A 116 20.07 -1.45 -38.34
CA GLU A 116 19.72 -0.03 -38.42
C GLU A 116 18.57 0.35 -37.47
N VAL A 117 18.41 -0.39 -36.36
CA VAL A 117 17.29 -0.19 -35.43
C VAL A 117 17.80 -0.12 -34.00
N ARG A 118 17.09 0.64 -33.18
CA ARG A 118 17.34 0.84 -31.75
C ARG A 118 16.20 0.22 -30.94
N ASP A 119 16.54 -0.42 -29.82
CA ASP A 119 15.57 -0.88 -28.82
C ASP A 119 14.86 0.33 -28.18
N THR A 120 13.54 0.38 -28.37
CA THR A 120 12.60 1.32 -27.74
C THR A 120 11.43 0.58 -27.10
N SER A 121 11.68 -0.67 -26.68
CA SER A 121 10.70 -1.57 -26.08
C SER A 121 10.08 -1.00 -24.81
N LEU A 122 8.82 -1.36 -24.58
CA LEU A 122 8.12 -1.10 -23.33
C LEU A 122 8.69 -2.02 -22.26
N LYS A 123 9.21 -1.45 -21.19
CA LYS A 123 9.76 -2.17 -20.03
C LYS A 123 8.92 -1.87 -18.80
N VAL A 124 8.84 -2.84 -17.88
CA VAL A 124 8.20 -2.64 -16.59
C VAL A 124 8.91 -1.51 -15.84
N PRO A 125 8.20 -0.48 -15.34
CA PRO A 125 8.79 0.61 -14.59
C PRO A 125 9.43 0.18 -13.27
N HIS A 126 10.26 1.06 -12.71
CA HIS A 126 10.96 0.79 -11.47
C HIS A 126 10.03 0.57 -10.28
N GLY A 127 10.28 -0.51 -9.54
CA GLY A 127 9.50 -0.88 -8.35
C GLY A 127 8.12 -1.44 -8.66
N GLU A 128 7.86 -1.83 -9.91
CA GLU A 128 6.65 -2.56 -10.29
C GLU A 128 6.96 -4.04 -10.51
N SER A 129 6.03 -4.91 -10.12
CA SER A 129 6.06 -6.33 -10.40
C SER A 129 4.66 -6.90 -10.34
N GLY A 130 4.39 -7.97 -11.07
CA GLY A 130 3.07 -8.56 -11.07
C GLY A 130 2.88 -9.64 -12.12
N LYS A 131 1.63 -10.03 -12.31
CA LYS A 131 1.22 -10.95 -13.36
C LYS A 131 0.54 -10.19 -14.48
N VAL A 132 0.88 -10.52 -15.71
CA VAL A 132 0.16 -10.02 -16.88
C VAL A 132 -1.22 -10.69 -16.89
N ILE A 133 -2.29 -9.91 -16.74
CA ILE A 133 -3.67 -10.43 -16.70
C ILE A 133 -4.44 -10.23 -18.00
N GLY A 134 -4.00 -9.29 -18.84
CA GLY A 134 -4.70 -8.93 -20.05
C GLY A 134 -3.82 -8.15 -21.00
N ILE A 135 -4.06 -8.33 -22.28
CA ILE A 135 -3.38 -7.63 -23.37
C ILE A 135 -4.46 -7.15 -24.33
N ARG A 136 -4.39 -5.89 -24.71
CA ARG A 136 -5.25 -5.33 -25.75
C ARG A 136 -4.37 -4.76 -26.84
N VAL A 137 -4.44 -5.38 -28.01
CA VAL A 137 -3.77 -4.90 -29.23
C VAL A 137 -4.83 -4.24 -30.09
N PHE A 138 -4.47 -3.11 -30.67
CA PHE A 138 -5.23 -2.47 -31.73
C PHE A 138 -4.34 -2.38 -32.96
N SER A 139 -4.92 -2.47 -34.16
CA SER A 139 -4.15 -2.42 -35.40
C SER A 139 -4.86 -1.57 -36.44
N ARG A 140 -4.09 -0.75 -37.15
CA ARG A 140 -4.57 0.00 -38.31
C ARG A 140 -5.04 -0.94 -39.42
N GLU A 141 -4.44 -2.14 -39.52
CA GLU A 141 -4.80 -3.13 -40.53
C GLU A 141 -6.15 -3.78 -40.26
N ASP A 142 -6.55 -3.86 -38.98
CA ASP A 142 -7.82 -4.46 -38.52
C ASP A 142 -8.99 -3.45 -38.52
N GLU A 143 -8.83 -2.31 -39.19
CA GLU A 143 -9.79 -1.20 -39.26
C GLU A 143 -10.12 -0.52 -37.92
N ASP A 144 -9.23 -0.61 -36.92
CA ASP A 144 -9.39 0.12 -35.65
C ASP A 144 -9.18 1.65 -35.84
N GLU A 145 -9.98 2.45 -35.13
CA GLU A 145 -9.83 3.92 -35.12
C GLU A 145 -8.60 4.35 -34.33
N LEU A 146 -7.51 4.66 -35.04
CA LEU A 146 -6.23 5.06 -34.46
C LEU A 146 -5.84 6.52 -34.77
N PRO A 147 -5.10 7.19 -33.86
CA PRO A 147 -4.53 8.51 -34.15
C PRO A 147 -3.67 8.52 -35.42
N ALA A 148 -3.56 9.67 -36.07
CA ALA A 148 -2.76 9.81 -37.29
C ALA A 148 -1.28 9.47 -37.04
N GLY A 149 -0.72 8.58 -37.86
CA GLY A 149 0.68 8.14 -37.76
C GLY A 149 0.95 7.05 -36.72
N VAL A 150 -0.09 6.54 -36.04
CA VAL A 150 0.00 5.35 -35.18
C VAL A 150 -0.44 4.12 -35.98
N ASN A 151 0.38 3.08 -35.97
CA ASN A 151 0.16 1.83 -36.70
C ASN A 151 -0.42 0.76 -35.80
N GLU A 152 0.18 0.55 -34.63
CA GLU A 152 -0.20 -0.51 -33.69
C GLU A 152 0.00 -0.07 -32.23
N PRO A 153 -1.07 0.30 -31.50
CA PRO A 153 -1.03 0.45 -30.05
C PRO A 153 -1.25 -0.87 -29.32
N VAL A 154 -0.40 -1.13 -28.33
CA VAL A 154 -0.50 -2.29 -27.45
C VAL A 154 -0.61 -1.83 -26.01
N ARG A 155 -1.60 -2.37 -25.31
CA ARG A 155 -1.83 -2.17 -23.87
C ARG A 155 -1.65 -3.47 -23.13
N VAL A 156 -0.87 -3.43 -22.06
CA VAL A 156 -0.58 -4.56 -21.18
C VAL A 156 -1.07 -4.24 -19.77
N TYR A 157 -1.94 -5.09 -19.24
CA TYR A 157 -2.48 -4.98 -17.89
C TYR A 157 -1.68 -5.86 -16.94
N VAL A 158 -0.98 -5.23 -16.01
CA VAL A 158 -0.17 -5.91 -14.98
C VAL A 158 -0.90 -5.80 -13.65
N ALA A 159 -1.24 -6.94 -13.06
CA ALA A 159 -1.89 -7.01 -11.75
C ALA A 159 -0.89 -7.41 -10.67
N GLN A 160 -0.90 -6.65 -9.58
CA GLN A 160 -0.05 -6.83 -8.42
C GLN A 160 -0.92 -7.05 -7.18
N LYS A 161 -0.67 -8.15 -6.45
CA LYS A 161 -1.33 -8.44 -5.17
C LYS A 161 -0.47 -7.87 -4.06
N ARG A 162 -0.80 -6.67 -3.58
CA ARG A 162 -0.03 -5.95 -2.56
C ARG A 162 -0.57 -6.26 -1.17
N LYS A 163 0.23 -6.98 -0.38
CA LYS A 163 0.02 -7.17 1.05
C LYS A 163 0.14 -5.83 1.79
N ILE A 164 -0.14 -5.83 3.09
CA ILE A 164 0.13 -4.67 3.92
C ILE A 164 1.61 -4.65 4.29
N SER A 165 2.25 -3.49 4.21
CA SER A 165 3.69 -3.33 4.44
C SER A 165 3.99 -2.20 5.43
N ASP A 166 5.16 -2.24 6.07
CA ASP A 166 5.66 -1.13 6.87
C ASP A 166 5.71 0.16 6.02
N GLY A 167 5.17 1.25 6.55
CA GLY A 167 5.03 2.53 5.83
C GLY A 167 3.68 2.73 5.12
N ASP A 168 2.87 1.68 4.91
CA ASP A 168 1.52 1.85 4.36
C ASP A 168 0.65 2.66 5.32
N LYS A 169 -0.21 3.51 4.75
CA LYS A 169 -1.07 4.39 5.53
C LYS A 169 -2.40 3.73 5.87
N LEU A 170 -2.72 3.70 7.16
CA LEU A 170 -4.02 3.28 7.68
C LEU A 170 -4.78 4.46 8.29
N ALA A 171 -6.10 4.34 8.32
CA ALA A 171 -6.95 5.27 9.05
C ALA A 171 -8.24 4.61 9.58
N GLY A 172 -8.69 5.07 10.73
CA GLY A 172 -10.05 4.85 11.21
C GLY A 172 -11.02 5.88 10.63
N ARG A 173 -12.30 5.76 10.98
CA ARG A 173 -13.37 6.65 10.52
C ARG A 173 -13.35 8.03 11.19
N HIS A 174 -12.63 8.17 12.31
CA HIS A 174 -12.60 9.36 13.14
C HIS A 174 -11.38 10.27 12.89
N GLY A 175 -10.77 10.15 11.71
CA GLY A 175 -9.60 10.95 11.32
C GLY A 175 -8.28 10.55 12.01
N ASN A 176 -8.31 9.53 12.88
CA ASN A 176 -7.11 8.86 13.37
C ASN A 176 -6.43 8.15 12.20
N LYS A 177 -5.21 8.58 11.87
CA LYS A 177 -4.46 8.10 10.71
C LYS A 177 -2.99 8.02 11.06
N GLY A 178 -2.34 7.03 10.50
CA GLY A 178 -0.95 6.71 10.79
C GLY A 178 -0.32 5.90 9.67
N VAL A 179 0.99 5.89 9.63
CA VAL A 179 1.72 4.88 8.85
C VAL A 179 2.04 3.70 9.76
N ILE A 180 2.14 2.52 9.18
CA ILE A 180 2.58 1.33 9.93
C ILE A 180 4.06 1.52 10.26
N GLY A 181 4.36 1.59 11.56
CA GLY A 181 5.72 1.71 12.06
C GLY A 181 6.38 0.34 12.25
N LYS A 182 5.59 -0.69 12.57
CA LYS A 182 6.09 -2.05 12.74
C LYS A 182 5.00 -3.09 12.55
N ILE A 183 5.27 -4.11 11.75
CA ILE A 183 4.54 -5.39 11.76
C ILE A 183 5.30 -6.36 12.68
N LEU A 184 4.63 -6.85 13.72
CA LEU A 184 5.19 -7.77 14.71
C LEU A 184 4.77 -9.21 14.44
N PRO A 185 5.62 -10.20 14.76
CA PRO A 185 5.19 -11.59 14.87
C PRO A 185 3.97 -11.74 15.78
N VAL A 186 3.13 -12.75 15.53
CA VAL A 186 1.86 -12.91 16.24
C VAL A 186 2.10 -13.18 17.74
N GLU A 187 3.17 -13.89 18.06
CA GLU A 187 3.61 -14.23 19.42
C GLU A 187 4.12 -13.04 20.23
N ASP A 188 4.60 -11.99 19.57
CA ASP A 188 5.11 -10.77 20.20
C ASP A 188 3.97 -9.80 20.59
N MET A 189 2.79 -10.00 20.02
CA MET A 189 1.64 -9.11 20.26
C MET A 189 1.11 -9.28 21.69
N PRO A 190 0.68 -8.19 22.34
CA PRO A 190 -0.14 -8.30 23.54
C PRO A 190 -1.37 -9.16 23.27
N PHE A 191 -1.67 -10.08 24.19
CA PHE A 191 -2.77 -11.03 24.03
C PHE A 191 -3.71 -11.03 25.24
N LEU A 192 -4.97 -11.37 24.99
CA LEU A 192 -6.03 -11.50 25.99
C LEU A 192 -5.86 -12.78 26.83
N ALA A 193 -6.59 -12.87 27.94
CA ALA A 193 -6.49 -14.02 28.85
C ALA A 193 -6.80 -15.39 28.20
N ASP A 194 -7.56 -15.41 27.10
CA ASP A 194 -7.88 -16.61 26.32
C ASP A 194 -6.81 -16.98 25.28
N GLY A 195 -5.71 -16.22 25.23
CA GLY A 195 -4.61 -16.40 24.26
C GLY A 195 -4.80 -15.63 22.96
N THR A 196 -5.89 -14.89 22.77
CA THR A 196 -6.16 -14.16 21.52
C THR A 196 -5.24 -12.93 21.41
N PRO A 197 -4.33 -12.85 20.42
CA PRO A 197 -3.49 -11.68 20.22
C PRO A 197 -4.29 -10.52 19.62
N VAL A 198 -3.95 -9.29 19.99
CA VAL A 198 -4.55 -8.11 19.35
C VAL A 198 -4.01 -7.95 17.93
N ASP A 199 -4.81 -7.34 17.04
CA ASP A 199 -4.46 -7.16 15.63
C ASP A 199 -3.67 -5.88 15.38
N ILE A 200 -4.01 -4.83 16.13
CA ILE A 200 -3.50 -3.47 15.94
C ILE A 200 -3.33 -2.77 17.29
N ILE A 201 -2.23 -2.04 17.45
CA ILE A 201 -1.98 -1.24 18.66
C ILE A 201 -1.94 0.24 18.28
N LEU A 202 -2.85 1.01 18.87
CA LEU A 202 -2.92 2.47 18.69
C LEU A 202 -2.40 3.18 19.93
N ASN A 203 -1.71 4.29 19.72
CA ASN A 203 -1.11 5.05 20.82
C ASN A 203 -2.16 5.91 21.55
N THR A 204 -2.19 5.77 22.87
CA THR A 204 -3.08 6.55 23.76
C THR A 204 -2.85 8.06 23.64
N HIS A 205 -1.61 8.52 23.47
CA HIS A 205 -1.27 9.95 23.45
C HIS A 205 -1.93 10.72 22.30
N GLY A 206 -2.25 10.03 21.20
CA GLY A 206 -2.88 10.63 20.03
C GLY A 206 -4.36 10.95 20.21
N VAL A 207 -5.04 10.30 21.17
CA VAL A 207 -6.51 10.36 21.29
C VAL A 207 -7.00 11.66 21.96
N PRO A 208 -6.57 12.05 23.18
CA PRO A 208 -7.16 13.19 23.87
C PRO A 208 -6.93 14.52 23.14
N ARG A 209 -5.74 14.70 22.55
CA ARG A 209 -5.35 15.95 21.87
C ARG A 209 -6.13 16.22 20.58
N ARG A 210 -6.71 15.18 19.96
CA ARG A 210 -7.44 15.27 18.69
C ARG A 210 -8.95 15.43 18.85
N MET A 211 -9.46 15.39 20.10
CA MET A 211 -10.88 15.53 20.41
C MET A 211 -11.80 14.58 19.61
N ASN A 212 -11.30 13.40 19.26
CA ASN A 212 -11.99 12.41 18.43
C ASN A 212 -12.29 11.12 19.21
N ILE A 213 -12.95 11.29 20.37
CA ILE A 213 -13.33 10.20 21.29
C ILE A 213 -14.26 9.16 20.67
N GLY A 214 -14.91 9.50 19.54
CA GLY A 214 -15.75 8.57 18.78
C GLY A 214 -15.04 7.25 18.45
N GLN A 215 -13.71 7.25 18.26
CA GLN A 215 -12.96 6.01 18.05
C GLN A 215 -12.95 5.10 19.28
N ILE A 216 -12.97 5.66 20.49
CA ILE A 216 -13.04 4.92 21.75
C ILE A 216 -14.45 4.38 21.96
N LEU A 217 -15.48 5.21 21.69
CA LEU A 217 -16.88 4.78 21.71
C LEU A 217 -17.13 3.64 20.69
N GLU A 218 -16.56 3.76 19.49
CA GLU A 218 -16.57 2.72 18.46
C GLU A 218 -15.90 1.44 18.96
N THR A 219 -14.75 1.55 19.64
CA THR A 219 -14.00 0.40 20.17
C THR A 219 -14.84 -0.39 21.18
N HIS A 220 -15.49 0.31 22.11
CA HIS A 220 -16.37 -0.29 23.11
C HIS A 220 -17.59 -0.96 22.47
N LEU A 221 -18.30 -0.24 21.58
CA LEU A 221 -19.45 -0.80 20.90
C LEU A 221 -19.06 -1.99 20.00
N GLY A 222 -17.90 -1.91 19.36
CA GLY A 222 -17.34 -2.96 18.54
C GLY A 222 -17.04 -4.22 19.34
N TRP A 223 -16.55 -4.08 20.58
CA TRP A 223 -16.41 -5.23 21.48
C TRP A 223 -17.77 -5.84 21.83
N CYS A 224 -18.75 -5.04 22.25
CA CYS A 224 -20.09 -5.53 22.56
C CYS A 224 -20.71 -6.27 21.36
N ALA A 225 -20.56 -5.72 20.16
CA ALA A 225 -21.04 -6.34 18.93
C ALA A 225 -20.31 -7.66 18.59
N HIS A 226 -19.01 -7.75 18.88
CA HIS A 226 -18.23 -8.97 18.71
C HIS A 226 -18.64 -10.07 19.69
N SER A 227 -18.69 -9.76 20.99
CA SER A 227 -19.05 -10.74 22.03
C SER A 227 -20.52 -11.10 22.00
N GLY A 228 -21.39 -10.18 21.57
CA GLY A 228 -22.81 -10.21 21.88
C GLY A 228 -23.07 -9.78 23.33
N TRP A 229 -24.33 -9.60 23.67
CA TRP A 229 -24.77 -9.20 25.02
C TRP A 229 -26.17 -9.74 25.31
N LYS A 230 -26.53 -9.78 26.59
CA LYS A 230 -27.89 -10.09 27.03
C LYS A 230 -28.23 -9.29 28.28
N VAL A 231 -29.16 -8.35 28.13
CA VAL A 231 -29.63 -7.49 29.22
C VAL A 231 -30.52 -8.31 30.17
N ASP A 232 -30.27 -8.20 31.48
CA ASP A 232 -31.11 -8.86 32.48
C ASP A 232 -32.45 -8.14 32.61
N ALA A 233 -33.50 -8.78 32.09
CA ALA A 233 -34.89 -8.31 32.19
C ALA A 233 -35.69 -8.98 33.32
N ALA A 234 -35.06 -9.76 34.21
CA ALA A 234 -35.77 -10.55 35.23
C ALA A 234 -36.55 -9.69 36.24
N LYS A 235 -36.12 -8.45 36.47
CA LYS A 235 -36.79 -7.47 37.36
C LYS A 235 -37.46 -6.32 36.61
N GLY A 236 -37.65 -6.46 35.30
CA GLY A 236 -38.02 -5.38 34.37
C GLY A 236 -36.79 -4.81 33.65
N VAL A 237 -37.03 -4.00 32.62
CA VAL A 237 -35.97 -3.35 31.84
C VAL A 237 -35.22 -2.35 32.72
N PRO A 238 -33.87 -2.42 32.81
CA PRO A 238 -33.08 -1.45 33.56
C PRO A 238 -33.28 -0.01 33.07
N ASP A 239 -33.17 0.97 33.97
CA ASP A 239 -33.40 2.39 33.63
C ASP A 239 -32.52 2.90 32.48
N TRP A 240 -31.27 2.41 32.39
CA TRP A 240 -30.34 2.79 31.32
C TRP A 240 -30.74 2.21 29.96
N ALA A 241 -31.48 1.09 29.94
CA ALA A 241 -31.96 0.42 28.74
C ALA A 241 -33.40 0.83 28.37
N ALA A 242 -34.02 1.75 29.11
CA ALA A 242 -35.44 2.11 28.92
C ALA A 242 -35.75 2.72 27.54
N ARG A 243 -34.74 3.29 26.86
CA ARG A 243 -34.86 3.86 25.51
C ARG A 243 -34.39 2.90 24.41
N LEU A 244 -33.75 1.80 24.79
CA LEU A 244 -33.30 0.82 23.81
C LEU A 244 -34.52 0.09 23.25
N PRO A 245 -34.60 -0.05 21.91
CA PRO A 245 -35.54 -0.96 21.27
C PRO A 245 -35.42 -2.38 21.83
N ASP A 246 -36.55 -3.11 21.86
CA ASP A 246 -36.59 -4.48 22.37
C ASP A 246 -35.63 -5.40 21.61
N GLU A 247 -35.37 -5.14 20.33
CA GLU A 247 -34.41 -5.91 19.52
C GLU A 247 -32.95 -5.76 19.99
N LEU A 248 -32.63 -4.73 20.78
CA LEU A 248 -31.30 -4.45 21.31
C LEU A 248 -31.11 -4.93 22.75
N LEU A 249 -32.10 -5.61 23.35
CA LEU A 249 -31.93 -6.21 24.68
C LEU A 249 -31.07 -7.48 24.66
N GLU A 250 -30.96 -8.14 23.50
CA GLU A 250 -30.10 -9.32 23.30
C GLU A 250 -29.49 -9.28 21.91
N ALA A 251 -28.19 -9.56 21.82
CA ALA A 251 -27.49 -9.68 20.55
C ALA A 251 -26.58 -10.91 20.55
N GLN A 252 -26.56 -11.61 19.41
CA GLN A 252 -25.65 -12.73 19.19
C GLN A 252 -24.21 -12.24 18.96
N PRO A 253 -23.19 -13.09 19.19
CA PRO A 253 -21.81 -12.77 18.84
C PRO A 253 -21.66 -12.40 17.36
N ASN A 254 -20.80 -11.43 17.06
CA ASN A 254 -20.57 -10.83 15.74
C ASN A 254 -21.84 -10.22 15.11
N ALA A 255 -22.72 -9.62 15.93
CA ALA A 255 -23.88 -8.88 15.45
C ALA A 255 -23.45 -7.61 14.70
N ILE A 256 -24.18 -7.28 13.63
CA ILE A 256 -24.06 -5.97 12.98
C ILE A 256 -24.97 -4.97 13.69
N VAL A 257 -24.42 -3.80 14.00
CA VAL A 257 -25.15 -2.71 14.68
C VAL A 257 -25.04 -1.42 13.89
N SER A 258 -26.01 -0.53 14.07
CA SER A 258 -26.03 0.79 13.45
C SER A 258 -26.16 1.86 14.52
N THR A 259 -25.33 2.90 14.42
CA THR A 259 -25.41 4.11 15.25
C THR A 259 -25.59 5.28 14.28
N PRO A 260 -26.83 5.73 14.04
CA PRO A 260 -27.09 6.87 13.18
C PRO A 260 -26.35 8.12 13.66
N VAL A 261 -25.91 8.96 12.73
CA VAL A 261 -25.26 10.22 13.08
C VAL A 261 -26.30 11.12 13.78
N PHE A 262 -25.94 11.64 14.96
CA PHE A 262 -26.79 12.47 15.84
C PHE A 262 -27.95 11.76 16.57
N ASP A 263 -28.16 10.46 16.35
CA ASP A 263 -29.22 9.67 16.99
C ASP A 263 -28.72 8.26 17.39
N GLY A 264 -27.41 8.16 17.65
CA GLY A 264 -26.74 6.91 17.98
C GLY A 264 -26.83 6.54 19.46
N ALA A 265 -26.14 5.45 19.81
CA ALA A 265 -26.04 4.95 21.17
C ALA A 265 -25.54 6.03 22.13
N GLN A 266 -26.26 6.21 23.24
CA GLN A 266 -25.92 7.15 24.30
C GLN A 266 -24.86 6.55 25.24
N GLU A 267 -24.14 7.40 25.98
CA GLU A 267 -23.08 6.96 26.89
C GLU A 267 -23.58 5.96 27.95
N ALA A 268 -24.77 6.21 28.52
CA ALA A 268 -25.37 5.33 29.52
C ALA A 268 -25.77 3.97 28.94
N GLU A 269 -26.25 3.94 27.70
CA GLU A 269 -26.62 2.71 26.98
C GLU A 269 -25.36 1.89 26.71
N LEU A 270 -24.31 2.53 26.19
CA LEU A 270 -23.03 1.88 25.91
C LEU A 270 -22.38 1.29 27.17
N GLN A 271 -22.36 2.04 28.27
CA GLN A 271 -21.83 1.58 29.56
C GLN A 271 -22.63 0.40 30.12
N GLY A 272 -23.96 0.44 29.99
CA GLY A 272 -24.82 -0.68 30.39
C GLY A 272 -24.58 -1.93 29.55
N LEU A 273 -24.40 -1.78 28.24
CA LEU A 273 -24.08 -2.89 27.32
C LEU A 273 -22.74 -3.54 27.66
N LEU A 274 -21.69 -2.75 27.95
CA LEU A 274 -20.38 -3.27 28.38
C LEU A 274 -20.50 -4.17 29.62
N SER A 275 -21.40 -3.82 30.54
CA SER A 275 -21.62 -4.55 31.79
C SER A 275 -22.33 -5.90 31.63
N CYS A 276 -22.93 -6.17 30.46
CA CYS A 276 -23.70 -7.39 30.20
C CYS A 276 -23.26 -8.11 28.91
N THR A 277 -21.99 -7.96 28.54
CA THR A 277 -21.37 -8.70 27.44
C THR A 277 -21.40 -10.21 27.72
N LEU A 278 -21.61 -11.00 26.67
CA LEU A 278 -21.59 -12.46 26.79
C LEU A 278 -20.16 -12.95 27.02
N PRO A 279 -19.98 -14.01 27.82
CA PRO A 279 -18.68 -14.64 27.99
C PRO A 279 -18.21 -15.31 26.70
N ASN A 280 -16.91 -15.60 26.63
CA ASN A 280 -16.34 -16.41 25.56
C ASN A 280 -16.78 -17.89 25.68
N ARG A 281 -16.22 -18.75 24.81
CA ARG A 281 -16.50 -20.19 24.78
C ARG A 281 -16.25 -20.93 26.11
N ASP A 282 -15.36 -20.40 26.94
CA ASP A 282 -14.90 -21.00 28.20
C ASP A 282 -15.69 -20.46 29.42
N GLY A 283 -16.62 -19.52 29.19
CA GLY A 283 -17.42 -18.91 30.24
C GLY A 283 -16.80 -17.64 30.86
N ASP A 284 -15.69 -17.16 30.29
CA ASP A 284 -14.94 -16.02 30.80
C ASP A 284 -15.39 -14.71 30.15
N VAL A 285 -15.58 -13.67 30.97
CA VAL A 285 -15.81 -12.29 30.50
C VAL A 285 -14.45 -11.61 30.44
N LEU A 286 -13.94 -11.39 29.22
CA LEU A 286 -12.57 -10.91 28.98
C LEU A 286 -12.41 -9.40 29.21
N VAL A 287 -13.48 -8.63 29.04
CA VAL A 287 -13.50 -7.16 29.13
C VAL A 287 -14.43 -6.73 30.25
N ASP A 288 -13.94 -5.84 31.10
CA ASP A 288 -14.69 -5.30 32.23
C ASP A 288 -15.73 -4.24 31.80
N ALA A 289 -16.51 -3.75 32.77
CA ALA A 289 -17.53 -2.73 32.55
C ALA A 289 -16.95 -1.36 32.12
N ASP A 290 -15.66 -1.11 32.33
CA ASP A 290 -14.95 0.08 31.86
C ASP A 290 -14.47 -0.07 30.40
N GLY A 291 -14.72 -1.23 29.77
CA GLY A 291 -14.28 -1.54 28.42
C GLY A 291 -12.78 -1.82 28.34
N LYS A 292 -12.18 -2.33 29.41
CA LYS A 292 -10.75 -2.69 29.49
C LYS A 292 -10.56 -4.18 29.77
N ALA A 293 -9.44 -4.72 29.33
CA ALA A 293 -9.03 -6.09 29.61
C ALA A 293 -7.62 -6.12 30.19
N MET A 294 -7.34 -7.17 30.96
CA MET A 294 -5.96 -7.53 31.29
C MET A 294 -5.30 -8.18 30.07
N LEU A 295 -4.20 -7.56 29.63
CA LEU A 295 -3.37 -8.09 28.57
C LEU A 295 -2.10 -8.70 29.15
N PHE A 296 -1.54 -9.67 28.43
CA PHE A 296 -0.23 -10.24 28.68
C PHE A 296 0.75 -9.77 27.63
N ASP A 297 1.98 -9.48 28.03
CA ASP A 297 3.06 -9.15 27.10
C ASP A 297 3.55 -10.43 26.40
N GLY A 298 3.38 -10.49 25.09
CA GLY A 298 3.84 -11.61 24.26
C GLY A 298 5.35 -11.86 24.33
N ARG A 299 6.14 -10.82 24.67
CA ARG A 299 7.61 -10.92 24.72
C ARG A 299 8.14 -11.45 26.05
N SER A 300 7.65 -10.91 27.17
CA SER A 300 8.11 -11.33 28.50
C SER A 300 7.25 -12.43 29.13
N GLY A 301 5.99 -12.54 28.73
CA GLY A 301 4.98 -13.41 29.33
C GLY A 301 4.31 -12.84 30.58
N GLU A 302 4.75 -11.68 31.08
CA GLU A 302 4.18 -11.05 32.27
C GLU A 302 2.88 -10.31 31.93
N PRO A 303 1.88 -10.29 32.85
CA PRO A 303 0.71 -9.45 32.67
C PRO A 303 1.09 -7.97 32.74
N PHE A 304 0.46 -7.14 31.91
CA PHE A 304 0.60 -5.69 32.05
C PHE A 304 0.07 -5.23 33.41
N PRO A 305 0.70 -4.24 34.07
CA PRO A 305 0.34 -3.84 35.43
C PRO A 305 -1.04 -3.18 35.56
N TYR A 306 -1.65 -2.75 34.45
CA TYR A 306 -2.95 -2.08 34.42
C TYR A 306 -3.81 -2.63 33.27
N PRO A 307 -5.15 -2.63 33.42
CA PRO A 307 -6.05 -3.02 32.37
C PRO A 307 -6.02 -1.99 31.22
N VAL A 308 -6.07 -2.49 29.99
CA VAL A 308 -5.95 -1.71 28.76
C VAL A 308 -7.28 -1.73 28.01
N THR A 309 -7.67 -0.58 27.44
CA THR A 309 -8.86 -0.52 26.58
C THR A 309 -8.63 -1.37 25.34
N VAL A 310 -9.52 -2.35 25.15
CA VAL A 310 -9.53 -3.25 24.00
C VAL A 310 -10.92 -3.28 23.37
N GLY A 311 -10.98 -3.61 22.10
CA GLY A 311 -12.24 -3.80 21.40
C GLY A 311 -12.06 -3.92 19.90
N TYR A 312 -13.14 -3.79 19.13
CA TYR A 312 -13.04 -3.85 17.67
C TYR A 312 -13.20 -2.47 17.06
N MET A 313 -12.25 -2.07 16.22
CA MET A 313 -12.31 -0.82 15.45
C MET A 313 -12.26 -1.13 13.95
N TYR A 314 -13.02 -0.39 13.17
CA TYR A 314 -13.05 -0.52 11.71
C TYR A 314 -11.95 0.34 11.07
N ILE A 315 -10.93 -0.34 10.53
CA ILE A 315 -9.74 0.29 9.95
C ILE A 315 -9.75 0.16 8.42
N MET A 316 -9.27 1.21 7.76
CA MET A 316 -9.16 1.31 6.30
C MET A 316 -7.69 1.35 5.89
N LYS A 317 -7.33 0.57 4.86
CA LYS A 317 -6.09 0.75 4.09
C LYS A 317 -6.29 1.90 3.11
N LEU A 318 -5.47 2.94 3.21
CA LEU A 318 -5.56 4.10 2.31
C LEU A 318 -4.69 3.90 1.08
N HIS A 319 -5.02 4.59 0.00
CA HIS A 319 -4.23 4.61 -1.24
C HIS A 319 -3.01 5.55 -1.11
N HIS A 320 -2.26 5.37 -0.04
CA HIS A 320 -0.96 5.98 0.21
C HIS A 320 -0.03 4.86 0.68
N LEU A 321 0.46 4.09 -0.29
CA LEU A 321 1.24 2.90 -0.06
C LEU A 321 2.73 3.21 -0.23
N VAL A 322 3.56 2.49 0.54
CA VAL A 322 5.01 2.69 0.49
C VAL A 322 5.57 2.37 -0.90
N ASP A 323 5.04 1.33 -1.56
CA ASP A 323 5.45 0.90 -2.91
C ASP A 323 5.31 2.03 -3.95
N ASP A 324 4.30 2.89 -3.80
CA ASP A 324 4.08 4.03 -4.71
C ASP A 324 4.94 5.24 -4.35
N LYS A 325 5.38 5.33 -3.09
CA LYS A 325 6.10 6.49 -2.53
C LYS A 325 7.61 6.31 -2.51
N ILE A 326 8.09 5.08 -2.40
CA ILE A 326 9.53 4.80 -2.46
C ILE A 326 10.06 5.16 -3.85
N HIS A 327 11.14 5.94 -3.85
CA HIS A 327 11.81 6.37 -5.08
C HIS A 327 13.26 6.73 -4.79
N ALA A 328 14.16 6.18 -5.60
CA ALA A 328 15.59 6.45 -5.52
C ALA A 328 16.16 6.59 -6.93
N ARG A 329 17.20 7.40 -7.06
CA ARG A 329 17.90 7.65 -8.32
C ARG A 329 19.39 7.83 -8.03
N SER A 330 20.23 7.10 -8.76
CA SER A 330 21.65 7.40 -8.89
C SER A 330 21.86 8.36 -10.07
N THR A 331 21.74 7.86 -11.29
CA THR A 331 21.81 8.60 -12.56
C THR A 331 20.56 8.33 -13.38
N GLY A 332 20.15 9.25 -14.24
CA GLY A 332 18.91 9.08 -15.00
C GLY A 332 18.74 10.17 -16.06
N PRO A 333 17.53 10.36 -16.61
CA PRO A 333 17.31 11.34 -17.67
C PRO A 333 17.43 12.78 -17.16
N TYR A 334 17.79 13.67 -18.07
CA TYR A 334 17.99 15.10 -17.85
C TYR A 334 17.10 15.92 -18.80
N SER A 335 16.70 17.10 -18.35
CA SER A 335 16.01 18.08 -19.17
C SER A 335 16.95 18.62 -20.25
N MET A 336 16.50 18.61 -21.51
CA MET A 336 17.27 19.15 -22.62
C MET A 336 17.53 20.66 -22.50
N ILE A 337 16.65 21.39 -21.81
CA ILE A 337 16.73 22.86 -21.71
C ILE A 337 17.68 23.26 -20.58
N THR A 338 17.45 22.74 -19.38
CA THR A 338 18.17 23.17 -18.17
C THR A 338 19.38 22.29 -17.85
N GLN A 339 19.51 21.14 -18.50
CA GLN A 339 20.51 20.12 -18.19
C GLN A 339 20.45 19.63 -16.73
N GLN A 340 19.30 19.82 -16.07
CA GLN A 340 19.04 19.30 -14.73
C GLN A 340 18.34 17.94 -14.80
N PRO A 341 18.49 17.09 -13.78
CA PRO A 341 17.69 15.87 -13.63
C PRO A 341 16.19 16.14 -13.83
N LEU A 342 15.49 15.26 -14.53
CA LEU A 342 14.02 15.30 -14.57
C LEU A 342 13.42 15.13 -13.17
N GLY A 343 12.16 15.52 -12.98
CA GLY A 343 11.44 15.38 -11.72
C GLY A 343 10.41 14.24 -11.75
N GLY A 344 10.07 13.70 -10.58
CA GLY A 344 8.99 12.72 -10.45
C GLY A 344 9.39 11.26 -10.69
N LYS A 345 8.72 10.34 -9.98
CA LYS A 345 9.03 8.90 -9.98
C LYS A 345 8.91 8.27 -11.38
N ALA A 346 7.83 8.59 -12.11
CA ALA A 346 7.56 8.04 -13.44
C ALA A 346 8.66 8.36 -14.47
N GLN A 347 9.40 9.45 -14.29
CA GLN A 347 10.51 9.84 -15.17
C GLN A 347 11.88 9.44 -14.62
N PHE A 348 11.90 8.61 -13.57
CA PHE A 348 13.12 8.30 -12.82
C PHE A 348 13.87 9.57 -12.39
N GLY A 349 13.12 10.53 -11.84
CA GLY A 349 13.58 11.88 -11.54
C GLY A 349 14.44 12.02 -10.29
N GLY A 350 15.14 13.15 -10.15
CA GLY A 350 15.88 13.50 -8.93
C GLY A 350 14.98 14.11 -7.85
N GLN A 351 15.52 14.21 -6.63
CA GLN A 351 14.90 15.01 -5.57
C GLN A 351 15.24 16.49 -5.77
N ARG A 352 14.28 17.37 -5.47
CA ARG A 352 14.50 18.81 -5.55
C ARG A 352 15.24 19.28 -4.29
N PHE A 353 16.47 19.74 -4.46
CA PHE A 353 17.18 20.52 -3.45
C PHE A 353 16.80 22.00 -3.62
N GLY A 354 15.97 22.52 -2.71
CA GLY A 354 15.35 23.83 -2.83
C GLY A 354 16.14 24.95 -2.16
N GLU A 355 15.55 26.15 -2.18
CA GLU A 355 16.17 27.34 -1.62
C GLU A 355 16.35 27.25 -0.10
N MET A 356 15.36 26.71 0.61
CA MET A 356 15.43 26.56 2.07
C MET A 356 16.48 25.52 2.48
N GLU A 357 16.66 24.47 1.69
CA GLU A 357 17.71 23.47 1.92
C GLU A 357 19.11 24.06 1.70
N CYS A 358 19.28 24.95 0.72
CA CYS A 358 20.50 25.73 0.55
C CYS A 358 20.81 26.60 1.78
N TRP A 359 19.80 27.29 2.33
CA TRP A 359 19.98 28.09 3.55
C TRP A 359 20.41 27.24 4.74
N ALA A 360 19.86 26.02 4.87
CA ALA A 360 20.28 25.09 5.92
C ALA A 360 21.77 24.74 5.78
N MET A 361 22.25 24.42 4.57
CA MET A 361 23.67 24.12 4.34
C MET A 361 24.58 25.31 4.60
N GLN A 362 24.14 26.52 4.24
CA GLN A 362 24.87 27.76 4.52
C GLN A 362 24.96 28.02 6.03
N ALA A 363 23.87 27.79 6.78
CA ALA A 363 23.85 27.91 8.23
C ALA A 363 24.79 26.90 8.92
N TYR A 364 24.89 25.68 8.38
CA TYR A 364 25.87 24.69 8.86
C TYR A 364 27.32 25.00 8.46
N GLY A 365 27.56 25.91 7.50
CA GLY A 365 28.89 26.17 6.95
C GLY A 365 29.41 25.02 6.08
N ALA A 366 28.54 24.16 5.56
CA ALA A 366 28.88 22.98 4.76
C ALA A 366 29.13 23.36 3.28
N ALA A 367 30.15 24.18 3.03
CA ALA A 367 30.41 24.78 1.71
C ALA A 367 30.67 23.73 0.60
N TYR A 368 31.47 22.70 0.88
CA TYR A 368 31.79 21.65 -0.10
C TYR A 368 30.57 20.80 -0.46
N THR A 369 29.74 20.41 0.53
CA THR A 369 28.51 19.64 0.29
C THR A 369 27.51 20.44 -0.54
N LEU A 370 27.35 21.75 -0.26
CA LEU A 370 26.47 22.61 -1.05
C LEU A 370 26.98 22.76 -2.49
N GLN A 371 28.29 22.90 -2.68
CA GLN A 371 28.90 22.99 -4.01
C GLN A 371 28.68 21.70 -4.81
N GLU A 372 28.90 20.53 -4.19
CA GLU A 372 28.68 19.21 -4.79
C GLU A 372 27.23 19.08 -5.29
N LEU A 373 26.24 19.28 -4.41
CA LEU A 373 24.81 19.18 -4.75
C LEU A 373 24.35 20.08 -5.92
N LEU A 374 25.00 21.24 -6.11
CA LEU A 374 24.63 22.19 -7.15
C LEU A 374 25.44 22.01 -8.45
N THR A 375 26.43 21.13 -8.48
CA THR A 375 27.33 21.01 -9.64
C THR A 375 27.61 19.58 -10.13
N ILE A 376 28.02 18.64 -9.27
CA ILE A 376 28.55 17.32 -9.68
C ILE A 376 27.93 16.15 -8.90
#